data_AF-A0A1B6L2K6-F1
#
_entry.id   AF-A0A1B6L2K6-F1
#
_cell.length_a   1.000
_cell.length_b   1.000
_cell.length_c   1.000
_cell.angle_alpha   90.00
_cell.angle_beta   90.00
_cell.angle_gamma   90.00
#
_symmetry.space_group_name_H-M   'P 1'
#
loop_
_entity.id
_entity.type
_entity.pdbx_description
1 polymer ?
#
loop_
_entity_poly.entity_id
_entity_poly.type
_entity_poly.pdbx_seq_one_letter_code
_entity_poly.pdbx_strand_id
1 'polypeptide(L)'
;MASLINQQMYPPSHKTVFVLDHTPYFGISSEELLEFDFTKARGPGFIPLAPIVKSLWTCIVEAALEYCRAVWDIFPQHNKLIRFVVSDTQAHILNEWSTSQQ
;
A
#
# COMPACT_ATOMS: atom_id res chain seq x y z
N MET A 1 -0.79 -12.05 46.83
CA MET A 1 -1.67 -11.41 45.84
C MET A 1 -0.87 -11.16 44.59
N ALA A 2 -0.96 -12.06 43.61
CA ALA A 2 -0.30 -11.91 42.32
C ALA A 2 -0.91 -10.71 41.59
N SER A 3 -0.08 -9.72 41.23
CA SER A 3 -0.51 -8.69 40.30
C SER A 3 -0.82 -9.37 38.97
N LEU A 4 -2.06 -9.29 38.52
CA LEU A 4 -2.52 -9.77 37.23
C LEU A 4 -1.79 -9.00 36.13
N ILE A 5 -0.64 -9.54 35.74
CA ILE A 5 0.13 -9.09 34.59
C ILE A 5 -0.78 -9.31 33.38
N ASN A 6 -1.23 -8.23 32.76
CA ASN A 6 -1.81 -8.27 31.42
C ASN A 6 -0.73 -8.82 30.47
N GLN A 7 -0.64 -10.15 30.37
CA GLN A 7 0.26 -10.82 29.43
C GLN A 7 -0.36 -10.75 28.05
N GLN A 8 -0.29 -9.58 27.42
CA GLN A 8 -0.53 -9.49 25.98
C GLN A 8 0.66 -10.18 25.31
N MET A 9 0.45 -11.42 24.86
CA MET A 9 1.49 -12.29 24.28
C MET A 9 2.15 -11.66 23.04
N TYR A 10 1.50 -10.67 22.42
CA TYR A 10 1.99 -9.93 21.26
C TYR A 10 1.64 -8.43 21.34
N PRO A 11 2.49 -7.52 20.82
CA PRO A 11 2.15 -6.10 20.76
C PRO A 11 0.97 -5.85 19.79
N PRO A 12 0.22 -4.74 19.92
CA PRO A 12 -0.88 -4.40 19.01
C PRO A 12 -0.48 -4.39 17.53
N SER A 13 0.75 -3.98 17.22
CA SER A 13 1.30 -3.96 15.87
C SER A 13 1.76 -5.32 15.35
N HIS A 14 1.49 -6.43 16.06
CA HIS A 14 1.81 -7.78 15.57
C HIS A 14 1.00 -8.15 14.32
N LYS A 15 -0.24 -7.65 14.21
CA LYS A 15 -1.12 -7.83 13.06
C LYS A 15 -1.70 -6.49 12.62
N THR A 16 -1.44 -6.11 11.39
CA THR A 16 -2.00 -4.92 10.74
C THR A 16 -2.94 -5.35 9.63
N VAL A 17 -4.09 -4.68 9.49
CA VAL A 17 -5.02 -4.92 8.40
C VAL A 17 -5.19 -3.63 7.61
N PHE A 18 -4.85 -3.66 6.33
CA PHE A 18 -5.26 -2.63 5.37
C PHE A 18 -6.64 -2.99 4.83
N VAL A 19 -7.57 -2.04 4.90
CA VAL A 19 -8.87 -2.13 4.24
C VAL A 19 -8.89 -1.04 3.17
N LEU A 20 -8.82 -1.45 1.92
CA LEU A 20 -8.74 -0.55 0.76
C LEU A 20 -10.07 -0.58 0.02
N ASP A 21 -10.69 0.59 -0.15
CA ASP A 21 -11.91 0.74 -0.94
C ASP A 21 -11.55 0.69 -2.44
N HIS A 22 -12.22 -0.20 -3.17
CA HIS A 22 -12.10 -0.42 -4.62
C HIS A 22 -13.42 -0.18 -5.35
N THR A 23 -14.26 0.69 -4.81
CA THR A 23 -15.42 1.24 -5.51
C THR A 23 -14.97 2.17 -6.64
N PRO A 24 -15.85 2.44 -7.63
CA PRO A 24 -15.53 3.37 -8.73
C PRO A 24 -15.09 4.77 -8.29
N TYR A 25 -15.45 5.19 -7.06
CA TYR A 25 -15.04 6.48 -6.51
C TYR A 25 -13.52 6.64 -6.45
N PHE A 26 -12.77 5.59 -6.11
CA PHE A 26 -11.30 5.66 -6.05
C PHE A 26 -10.62 5.60 -7.42
N GLY A 27 -11.40 5.49 -8.51
CA GLY A 27 -10.90 5.65 -9.87
C GLY A 27 -10.64 7.10 -10.29
N ILE A 28 -11.03 8.09 -9.48
CA ILE A 28 -10.83 9.52 -9.80
C ILE A 28 -9.36 9.93 -9.71
N SER A 29 -9.02 11.02 -10.41
CA SER A 29 -7.70 11.65 -10.41
C SER A 29 -7.23 12.01 -8.99
N SER A 30 -5.94 11.84 -8.72
CA SER A 30 -5.27 12.38 -7.53
C SER A 30 -4.97 13.88 -7.65
N GLU A 31 -5.25 14.47 -8.81
CA GLU A 31 -4.99 15.88 -9.16
C GLU A 31 -3.50 16.30 -9.12
N GLU A 32 -2.61 15.33 -8.90
CA GLU A 32 -1.17 15.52 -8.89
C GLU A 32 -0.59 15.17 -10.26
N LEU A 33 -0.06 16.18 -10.95
CA LEU A 33 0.55 16.01 -12.27
C LEU A 33 1.92 15.33 -12.15
N LEU A 34 2.10 14.26 -12.91
CA LEU A 34 3.35 13.54 -13.04
C LEU A 34 3.94 13.82 -14.41
N GLU A 35 5.09 14.48 -14.42
CA GLU A 35 5.92 14.63 -15.60
C GLU A 35 6.50 13.27 -15.97
N PHE A 36 6.26 12.85 -17.21
CA PHE A 36 6.66 11.54 -17.68
C PHE A 36 7.24 11.63 -19.08
N ASP A 37 8.56 11.45 -19.19
CA ASP A 37 9.32 11.60 -20.43
C ASP A 37 10.12 10.32 -20.73
N PHE A 38 9.72 9.61 -21.79
CA PHE A 38 10.44 8.43 -22.29
C PHE A 38 11.34 8.73 -23.49
N THR A 39 11.40 9.98 -23.94
CA THR A 39 12.05 10.30 -25.19
C THR A 39 13.54 10.57 -24.98
N LYS A 40 14.40 9.74 -25.59
CA LYS A 40 15.86 9.91 -25.55
C LYS A 40 16.36 11.10 -26.39
N ALA A 41 15.48 11.75 -27.16
CA ALA A 41 15.86 12.74 -28.16
C ALA A 41 15.33 14.14 -27.80
N ARG A 42 16.18 14.95 -27.18
CA ARG A 42 15.94 16.38 -26.96
C ARG A 42 16.54 17.18 -28.12
N GLY A 43 15.87 17.12 -29.27
CA GLY A 43 16.23 17.87 -30.47
C GLY A 43 15.43 19.19 -30.60
N PRO A 44 15.86 20.11 -31.48
CA PRO A 44 15.07 21.30 -31.80
C PRO A 44 13.68 20.91 -32.34
N GLY A 45 12.62 21.52 -31.81
CA GLY A 45 11.22 21.20 -32.18
C GLY A 45 10.57 20.09 -31.36
N PHE A 46 11.20 19.66 -30.26
CA PHE A 46 10.63 18.69 -29.34
C PHE A 46 9.38 19.24 -28.62
N ILE A 47 8.28 18.48 -28.67
CA ILE A 47 7.04 18.75 -27.93
C ILE A 47 7.01 17.82 -26.71
N PRO A 48 6.98 18.35 -25.47
CA PRO A 48 6.85 17.54 -24.27
C PRO A 48 5.56 16.70 -24.29
N LEU A 49 5.64 15.49 -23.73
CA LEU A 49 4.43 14.70 -23.48
C LEU A 49 3.54 15.41 -22.46
N ALA A 50 2.22 15.27 -22.64
CA ALA A 50 1.28 15.74 -21.64
C ALA A 50 1.52 15.02 -20.30
N PRO A 51 1.52 15.74 -19.17
CA PRO A 51 1.62 15.11 -17.86
C PRO A 51 0.48 14.12 -17.63
N ILE A 52 0.75 13.09 -16.85
CA ILE A 52 -0.25 12.09 -16.46
C ILE A 52 -0.62 12.26 -14.99
N VAL A 53 -1.75 11.72 -14.58
CA VAL A 53 -2.17 11.68 -13.17
C VAL A 53 -2.41 10.25 -12.77
N LYS A 54 -2.20 9.94 -11.49
CA LYS A 54 -2.63 8.67 -10.90
C LYS A 54 -4.08 8.77 -10.47
N SER A 55 -4.75 7.63 -10.35
CA SER A 55 -6.00 7.57 -9.60
C SER A 55 -5.71 7.55 -8.09
N LEU A 56 -6.70 7.92 -7.28
CA LEU A 56 -6.61 7.75 -5.83
C LEU A 56 -6.35 6.30 -5.44
N TRP A 57 -6.95 5.33 -6.15
CA TRP A 57 -6.66 3.91 -5.99
C TRP A 57 -5.17 3.60 -6.15
N THR A 58 -4.56 4.04 -7.26
CA THR A 58 -3.13 3.82 -7.52
C THR A 58 -2.28 4.43 -6.40
N CYS A 59 -2.57 5.65 -5.98
CA CYS A 59 -1.84 6.32 -4.90
C CYS A 59 -1.92 5.56 -3.57
N ILE A 60 -3.10 5.07 -3.20
CA ILE A 60 -3.30 4.36 -1.92
C ILE A 60 -2.61 2.98 -1.94
N VAL A 61 -2.71 2.25 -3.07
CA VAL A 61 -2.02 0.96 -3.22
C VAL A 61 -0.51 1.13 -3.14
N GLU A 62 0.07 2.11 -3.84
CA GLU A 62 1.50 2.41 -3.77
C GLU A 62 1.94 2.75 -2.34
N ALA A 63 1.18 3.60 -1.63
CA ALA A 63 1.49 3.97 -0.25
C ALA A 63 1.43 2.76 0.70
N ALA A 64 0.43 1.89 0.54
CA ALA A 64 0.30 0.69 1.37
C ALA A 64 1.41 -0.32 1.11
N LEU A 65 1.83 -0.50 -0.15
CA LEU A 65 2.95 -1.37 -0.51
C LEU A 65 4.28 -0.81 0.02
N GLU A 66 4.48 0.50 -0.05
CA GLU A 66 5.69 1.14 0.49
C GLU A 66 5.75 1.03 2.02
N TYR A 67 4.60 1.14 2.71
CA TYR A 67 4.51 0.82 4.15
C TYR A 67 4.95 -0.61 4.43
N CYS A 68 4.46 -1.59 3.66
CA CYS A 68 4.84 -2.99 3.83
C CYS A 68 6.32 -3.20 3.64
N ARG A 69 6.90 -2.64 2.56
CA ARG A 69 8.34 -2.70 2.29
C ARG A 69 9.14 -2.18 3.49
N ALA A 70 8.82 -0.99 3.99
CA ALA A 70 9.50 -0.41 5.15
C ALA A 70 9.36 -1.27 6.41
N VAL A 71 8.16 -1.82 6.67
CA VAL A 71 7.94 -2.71 7.82
C VAL A 71 8.76 -3.99 7.71
N TRP A 72 8.77 -4.64 6.55
CA TRP A 72 9.50 -5.89 6.36
C TRP A 72 11.02 -5.69 6.35
N ASP A 73 11.50 -4.56 5.83
CA ASP A 73 12.92 -4.20 5.89
C ASP A 73 13.41 -3.97 7.33
N ILE A 74 12.60 -3.31 8.18
CA ILE A 74 12.96 -3.00 9.58
C ILE A 74 12.71 -4.19 10.50
N PHE A 75 11.68 -5.00 10.23
CA PHE A 75 11.27 -6.15 11.05
C PHE A 75 11.36 -7.48 10.27
N PRO A 76 12.56 -7.91 9.84
CA PRO A 76 12.75 -9.04 8.94
C PRO A 76 12.41 -10.41 9.54
N GLN A 77 12.20 -10.50 10.86
CA GLN A 77 11.90 -11.76 11.56
C GLN A 77 10.43 -12.21 11.45
N HIS A 78 9.65 -11.64 10.53
CA HIS A 78 8.25 -12.01 10.29
C HIS A 78 7.31 -11.87 11.51
N ASN A 79 7.69 -11.05 12.49
CA ASN A 79 6.91 -10.77 13.69
C ASN A 79 5.85 -9.67 13.47
N LYS A 80 5.77 -9.13 12.26
CA LYS A 80 4.81 -8.13 11.80
C LYS A 80 4.10 -8.70 10.58
N LEU A 81 2.85 -9.11 10.79
CA LEU A 81 2.02 -9.64 9.71
C LEU A 81 1.07 -8.55 9.23
N ILE A 82 0.91 -8.45 7.92
CA ILE A 82 0.04 -7.47 7.28
C ILE A 82 -0.98 -8.23 6.43
N ARG A 83 -2.25 -7.90 6.57
CA ARG A 83 -3.34 -8.41 5.74
C ARG A 83 -3.92 -7.32 4.87
N PHE A 84 -4.14 -7.62 3.61
CA PHE A 84 -4.89 -6.76 2.70
C PHE A 84 -6.32 -7.27 2.54
N VAL A 85 -7.26 -6.37 2.74
CA VAL A 85 -8.67 -6.54 2.38
C VAL A 85 -9.01 -5.45 1.38
N VAL A 86 -9.30 -5.84 0.15
CA VAL A 86 -9.81 -4.93 -0.87
C VAL A 86 -11.33 -5.04 -0.86
N SER A 87 -12.03 -3.93 -0.70
CA SER A 87 -13.48 -3.91 -0.53
C SER A 87 -14.13 -3.18 -1.70
N ASP A 88 -14.99 -3.87 -2.43
CA ASP A 88 -15.90 -3.27 -3.40
C ASP A 88 -17.36 -3.54 -2.97
N THR A 89 -18.15 -4.18 -3.83
CA THR A 89 -19.42 -4.83 -3.45
C THR A 89 -19.24 -5.97 -2.43
N GLN A 90 -18.03 -6.52 -2.32
CA GLN A 90 -17.66 -7.57 -1.36
C GLN A 90 -16.25 -7.35 -0.82
N ALA A 91 -15.91 -8.06 0.26
CA ALA A 91 -14.57 -8.05 0.83
C ALA A 91 -13.70 -9.15 0.20
N HIS A 92 -12.55 -8.76 -0.35
CA HIS A 92 -11.56 -9.64 -0.96
C HIS A 92 -10.30 -9.66 -0.11
N ILE A 93 -10.05 -10.77 0.58
CA ILE A 93 -8.84 -10.96 1.38
C ILE A 93 -7.74 -11.47 0.45
N LEU A 94 -6.63 -10.72 0.33
CA LEU A 94 -5.57 -11.04 -0.63
C LEU A 94 -4.49 -11.98 -0.07
N ASN A 95 -4.33 -12.05 1.25
CA ASN A 95 -3.31 -12.86 1.90
C ASN A 95 -3.68 -13.32 3.33
N GLU A 96 -3.01 -14.37 3.81
CA GLU A 96 -3.26 -14.93 5.13
C GLU A 96 -2.24 -14.48 6.19
N TRP A 97 -2.46 -14.93 7.44
CA TRP A 97 -1.52 -14.71 8.54
C TRP A 97 -0.34 -15.71 8.51
N SER A 98 0.18 -15.99 7.31
CA SER A 98 1.34 -16.85 7.10
C SER A 98 2.54 -16.00 6.68
N THR A 99 3.69 -16.29 7.26
CA THR A 99 4.98 -15.73 6.88
C THR A 99 5.29 -15.92 5.39
N SER A 100 4.87 -17.03 4.77
CA SER A 100 5.07 -17.31 3.35
C SER A 100 4.24 -16.43 2.40
N GLN A 101 3.29 -15.67 2.96
CA GLN A 101 2.40 -14.76 2.24
C GLN A 101 2.56 -13.31 2.72
N GLN A 102 3.73 -12.98 3.27
CA GLN A 102 4.17 -11.62 3.56
C GLN A 102 5.10 -11.17 2.45
#